data_AF-M0ZNL0-F1
#
_entry.id   AF-M0ZNL0-F1
#
_cell.length_a   1.000
_cell.length_b   1.000
_cell.length_c   1.000
_cell.angle_alpha   90.00
_cell.angle_beta   90.00
_cell.angle_gamma   90.00
#
_symmetry.space_group_name_H-M   'P 1'
#
loop_
_entity.id
_entity.type
_entity.pdbx_description
1 polymer ?
#
loop_
_entity_poly.entity_id
_entity_poly.type
_entity_poly.pdbx_seq_one_letter_code
_entity_poly.pdbx_strand_id
1 'polypeptide(L)'
;MENRCIMCRAEAHQLYAKKPIFDALGVQLFAVLHEQIEAEVKDFWPRYWGGVVLFDRSMEFYKSLGGGNLLKDKFISGFLFNPRAIANYKRAKSMGVEQNFRGEGEIKGGLYIVGRGKSGIAYQFIERNFGDWAPHAEVFEICHQLQNPQGSQLELPQSIQQQD
;
A
#
# COMPACT_ATOMS: atom_id res chain seq x y z
N MET A 1 -20.82 2.17 9.83
CA MET A 1 -19.76 2.46 8.83
C MET A 1 -18.44 2.53 9.58
N GLU A 2 -17.79 1.39 9.86
CA GLU A 2 -17.03 1.29 11.13
C GLU A 2 -15.72 0.45 11.08
N ASN A 3 -15.25 -0.09 9.95
CA ASN A 3 -14.10 -1.03 9.99
C ASN A 3 -12.86 -0.61 9.19
N ARG A 4 -12.78 0.62 8.66
CA ARG A 4 -11.64 0.99 7.79
C ARG A 4 -10.34 1.15 8.57
N CYS A 5 -10.39 1.81 9.73
CA CYS A 5 -9.18 2.14 10.47
C CYS A 5 -8.45 0.91 11.02
N ILE A 6 -9.17 -0.15 11.44
CA ILE A 6 -8.52 -1.37 11.95
C ILE A 6 -7.69 -2.08 10.86
N MET A 7 -8.20 -2.14 9.62
CA MET A 7 -7.50 -2.82 8.53
C MET A 7 -6.31 -2.00 8.02
N CYS A 8 -6.46 -0.68 7.89
CA CYS A 8 -5.35 0.19 7.48
C CYS A 8 -4.23 0.19 8.53
N ARG A 9 -4.57 0.27 9.83
CA ARG A 9 -3.61 0.15 10.94
C ARG A 9 -2.89 -1.20 10.91
N ALA A 10 -3.61 -2.29 10.69
CA ALA A 10 -3.04 -3.63 10.63
C ALA A 10 -2.10 -3.83 9.43
N GLU A 11 -2.46 -3.31 8.25
CA GLU A 11 -1.59 -3.34 7.06
C GLU A 11 -0.32 -2.51 7.29
N ALA A 12 -0.47 -1.26 7.73
CA ALA A 12 0.65 -0.37 8.04
C ALA A 12 1.62 -1.01 9.04
N HIS A 13 1.10 -1.60 10.11
CA HIS A 13 1.91 -2.29 11.11
C HIS A 13 2.64 -3.51 10.52
N GLN A 14 1.96 -4.32 9.70
CA GLN A 14 2.59 -5.50 9.08
C GLN A 14 3.67 -5.15 8.06
N LEU A 15 3.51 -4.07 7.30
CA LEU A 15 4.53 -3.57 6.39
C LEU A 15 5.70 -2.99 7.18
N TYR A 16 5.42 -2.12 8.14
CA TYR A 16 6.46 -1.44 8.92
C TYR A 16 7.25 -2.39 9.83
N ALA A 17 6.62 -3.45 10.34
CA ALA A 17 7.32 -4.50 11.08
C ALA A 17 8.44 -5.18 10.25
N LYS A 18 8.38 -5.08 8.92
CA LYS A 18 9.40 -5.60 7.99
C LYS A 18 10.37 -4.52 7.52
N LYS A 19 10.37 -3.33 8.14
CA LYS A 19 11.28 -2.22 7.83
C LYS A 19 12.76 -2.62 7.71
N PRO A 20 13.34 -3.49 8.57
CA PRO A 20 14.74 -3.89 8.40
C PRO A 20 15.06 -4.50 7.03
N ILE A 21 14.09 -5.19 6.41
CA ILE A 21 14.23 -5.75 5.05
C ILE A 21 14.27 -4.61 4.02
N PHE A 22 13.35 -3.67 4.11
CA PHE A 22 13.33 -2.50 3.22
C PHE A 22 14.59 -1.64 3.36
N ASP A 23 15.07 -1.44 4.59
CA ASP A 23 16.31 -0.71 4.87
C ASP A 23 17.52 -1.40 4.22
N ALA A 24 17.61 -2.73 4.30
CA ALA A 24 18.67 -3.51 3.65
C ALA A 24 18.62 -3.41 2.11
N LEU A 25 17.43 -3.20 1.54
CA LEU A 25 17.22 -2.93 0.10
C LEU A 25 17.48 -1.46 -0.27
N GLY A 26 17.78 -0.59 0.70
CA GLY A 26 17.93 0.85 0.48
C GLY A 26 16.61 1.56 0.15
N VAL A 27 15.48 0.98 0.56
CA VAL A 27 14.12 1.50 0.33
C VAL A 27 13.63 2.25 1.57
N GLN A 28 13.17 3.47 1.37
CA GLN A 28 12.56 4.29 2.43
C GLN A 28 11.04 4.11 2.44
N LEU A 29 10.47 4.04 3.63
CA LEU A 29 9.03 3.89 3.84
C LEU A 29 8.40 5.20 4.34
N PHE A 30 7.31 5.62 3.71
CA PHE A 30 6.50 6.77 4.12
C PHE A 30 5.03 6.33 4.25
N ALA A 31 4.37 6.77 5.33
CA ALA A 31 2.92 6.70 5.43
C ALA A 31 2.34 8.03 4.94
N VAL A 32 1.28 7.99 4.13
CA VAL A 32 0.57 9.19 3.67
C VAL A 32 -0.84 9.17 4.25
N LEU A 33 -1.28 10.29 4.83
CA LEU A 33 -2.61 10.47 5.40
C LEU A 33 -3.36 11.54 4.60
N HIS A 34 -4.64 11.30 4.28
CA HIS A 34 -5.54 12.33 3.74
C HIS A 34 -6.24 13.14 4.82
N GLU A 35 -6.19 12.70 6.08
CA GLU A 35 -6.81 13.36 7.22
C GLU A 35 -5.81 13.61 8.34
N GLN A 36 -5.91 14.78 8.97
CA GLN A 36 -5.11 15.15 10.13
C GLN A 36 -6.03 15.37 11.33
N ILE A 37 -6.63 14.27 11.81
CA ILE A 37 -7.36 14.27 13.08
C ILE A 37 -6.35 13.97 14.18
N GLU A 38 -6.06 14.93 15.05
CA GLU A 38 -4.94 14.85 16.00
C GLU A 38 -4.96 13.58 16.86
N ALA A 39 -6.12 13.20 17.37
CA ALA A 39 -6.28 11.96 18.14
C ALA A 39 -5.92 10.71 17.32
N GLU A 40 -6.36 10.65 16.05
CA GLU A 40 -6.09 9.51 15.17
C GLU A 40 -4.62 9.43 14.77
N VAL A 41 -3.98 10.59 14.53
CA VAL A 41 -2.54 10.65 14.24
C VAL A 41 -1.73 10.19 15.45
N LYS A 42 -2.07 10.64 16.66
CA LYS A 42 -1.40 10.22 17.91
C LYS A 42 -1.58 8.72 18.20
N ASP A 43 -2.75 8.17 17.91
CA ASP A 43 -2.99 6.73 18.08
C ASP A 43 -2.27 5.91 17.01
N PHE A 44 -2.15 6.44 15.79
CA PHE A 44 -1.50 5.76 14.67
C PHE A 44 0.02 5.77 14.78
N TRP A 45 0.60 6.94 15.05
CA TRP A 45 2.03 7.21 15.05
C TRP A 45 2.48 7.59 16.47
N PRO A 46 3.44 6.87 17.09
CA PRO A 46 4.34 5.89 16.49
C PRO A 46 3.89 4.41 16.59
N ARG A 47 2.68 4.13 17.10
CA ARG A 47 2.26 2.77 17.50
C ARG A 47 2.22 1.75 16.34
N TYR A 48 1.62 2.11 15.21
CA TYR A 48 1.45 1.23 14.06
C TYR A 48 2.42 1.55 12.92
N TRP A 49 3.02 2.73 12.95
CA TRP A 49 4.03 3.18 12.00
C TRP A 49 5.11 3.93 12.77
N GLY A 50 6.37 3.54 12.65
CA GLY A 50 7.47 4.25 13.33
C GLY A 50 8.22 5.25 12.43
N GLY A 51 7.83 5.37 11.16
CA GLY A 51 8.54 6.13 10.15
C GLY A 51 7.99 7.54 9.94
N VAL A 52 8.40 8.16 8.83
CA VAL A 52 7.86 9.46 8.42
C VAL A 52 6.39 9.30 8.02
N VAL A 53 5.57 10.24 8.48
CA VAL A 53 4.16 10.38 8.13
C VAL A 53 3.99 11.71 7.40
N LEU A 54 3.39 11.66 6.21
CA LEU A 54 3.13 12.80 5.36
C LEU A 54 1.63 13.08 5.34
N PHE A 55 1.25 14.36 5.41
CA PHE A 55 -0.14 14.79 5.27
C PHE A 55 -0.40 15.31 3.87
N ASP A 56 -1.21 14.60 3.09
CA ASP A 56 -1.63 14.98 1.74
C ASP A 56 -2.82 15.93 1.80
N ARG A 57 -2.54 17.19 2.12
CA ARG A 57 -3.56 18.24 2.30
C ARG A 57 -4.45 18.43 1.07
N SER A 58 -3.90 18.30 -0.13
CA SER A 58 -4.63 18.49 -1.40
C SER A 58 -5.26 17.20 -1.96
N MET A 59 -5.03 16.07 -1.28
CA MET A 59 -5.44 14.73 -1.69
C MET A 59 -4.86 14.30 -3.06
N GLU A 60 -3.72 14.84 -3.47
CA GLU A 60 -3.15 14.57 -4.80
C GLU A 60 -2.58 13.16 -4.91
N PHE A 61 -2.06 12.60 -3.83
CA PHE A 61 -1.68 11.18 -3.77
C PHE A 61 -2.92 10.29 -3.97
N TYR A 62 -4.02 10.60 -3.29
CA TYR A 62 -5.23 9.79 -3.38
C TYR A 62 -5.94 9.96 -4.73
N LYS A 63 -5.92 11.17 -5.30
CA LYS A 63 -6.42 11.41 -6.66
C LYS A 63 -5.56 10.72 -7.72
N SER A 64 -4.24 10.64 -7.55
CA SER A 64 -3.37 9.97 -8.52
C SER A 64 -3.66 8.48 -8.61
N LEU A 65 -4.15 7.85 -7.53
CA LEU A 65 -4.64 6.46 -7.54
C LEU A 65 -5.87 6.27 -8.44
N GLY A 66 -6.69 7.31 -8.61
CA GLY A 66 -7.91 7.31 -9.42
C GLY A 66 -7.83 8.08 -10.73
N GLY A 67 -6.63 8.32 -11.27
CA GLY A 67 -6.46 9.06 -12.52
C GLY A 67 -6.90 10.52 -12.44
N GLY A 68 -6.67 11.17 -11.30
CA GLY A 68 -7.01 12.56 -11.04
C GLY A 68 -8.29 12.75 -10.21
N ASN A 69 -9.02 11.67 -9.93
CA ASN A 69 -10.24 11.70 -9.14
C ASN A 69 -10.10 10.86 -7.87
N LEU A 70 -10.82 11.24 -6.81
CA LEU A 70 -10.90 10.42 -5.60
C LEU A 70 -11.71 9.16 -5.89
N LEU A 71 -11.10 8.01 -5.66
CA LEU A 71 -11.81 6.74 -5.69
C LEU A 71 -12.58 6.58 -4.38
N LYS A 72 -13.92 6.64 -4.45
CA LYS A 72 -14.82 6.36 -3.33
C LYS A 72 -15.75 5.20 -3.71
N ASP A 73 -16.12 4.37 -2.75
CA ASP A 73 -17.17 3.37 -2.96
C ASP A 73 -18.16 3.33 -1.81
N LYS A 74 -19.40 2.98 -2.15
CA LYS A 74 -20.41 2.62 -1.15
C LYS A 74 -20.04 1.26 -0.56
N PHE A 75 -19.64 1.27 0.71
CA PHE A 75 -19.12 0.17 1.53
C PHE A 75 -19.81 -1.22 1.38
N ILE A 76 -21.07 -1.24 0.95
CA ILE A 76 -21.99 -2.36 1.13
C ILE A 76 -21.89 -3.42 0.02
N SER A 77 -21.51 -3.08 -1.22
CA SER A 77 -21.48 -4.05 -2.33
C SER A 77 -20.14 -4.78 -2.51
N GLY A 78 -19.01 -4.15 -2.15
CA GLY A 78 -17.68 -4.71 -2.41
C GLY A 78 -17.10 -5.58 -1.28
N PHE A 79 -17.39 -5.27 -0.01
CA PHE A 79 -16.73 -5.94 1.12
C PHE A 79 -17.30 -7.33 1.43
N LEU A 80 -18.63 -7.46 1.47
CA LEU A 80 -19.30 -8.68 1.90
C LEU A 80 -19.07 -9.87 0.94
N PHE A 81 -18.77 -9.59 -0.32
CA PHE A 81 -18.48 -10.59 -1.34
C PHE A 81 -16.99 -10.71 -1.67
N ASN A 82 -16.11 -10.00 -0.97
CA ASN A 82 -14.67 -10.08 -1.17
C ASN A 82 -14.01 -10.97 -0.09
N PRO A 83 -13.70 -12.24 -0.39
CA PRO A 83 -13.09 -13.15 0.58
C PRO A 83 -11.72 -12.67 1.06
N ARG A 84 -10.99 -11.90 0.24
CA ARG A 84 -9.69 -11.33 0.65
C ARG A 84 -9.86 -10.25 1.71
N ALA A 85 -10.80 -9.33 1.50
CA ALA A 85 -11.11 -8.30 2.48
C ALA A 85 -11.64 -8.89 3.80
N ILE A 86 -12.46 -9.95 3.75
CA ILE A 86 -12.90 -10.68 4.94
C ILE A 86 -11.72 -11.32 5.67
N ALA A 87 -10.77 -11.93 4.95
CA ALA A 87 -9.58 -12.52 5.55
C ALA A 87 -8.66 -11.46 6.18
N ASN A 88 -8.48 -10.32 5.50
CA ASN A 88 -7.71 -9.18 6.02
C ASN A 88 -8.36 -8.60 7.28
N TYR A 89 -9.69 -8.47 7.30
CA TYR A 89 -10.43 -8.03 8.48
C TYR A 89 -10.27 -9.00 9.66
N LYS A 90 -10.39 -10.32 9.44
CA LYS A 90 -10.14 -11.35 10.47
C LYS A 90 -8.71 -11.24 11.02
N ARG A 91 -7.72 -11.05 10.15
CA ARG A 91 -6.31 -10.87 10.54
C ARG A 91 -6.11 -9.58 11.36
N ALA A 92 -6.72 -8.48 10.94
CA ALA A 92 -6.66 -7.21 11.66
C ALA A 92 -7.26 -7.34 13.07
N LYS A 93 -8.37 -8.05 13.21
CA LYS A 93 -8.99 -8.35 14.52
C LYS A 93 -8.11 -9.20 15.42
N SER A 94 -7.46 -10.24 14.88
CA SER A 94 -6.58 -11.10 15.69
C SER A 94 -5.32 -10.38 16.18
N MET A 95 -4.93 -9.26 15.55
CA MET A 95 -3.80 -8.44 15.99
C MET A 95 -4.11 -7.54 17.18
N GLY A 96 -5.35 -7.52 17.69
CA GLY A 96 -5.74 -6.68 18.82
C GLY A 96 -5.72 -5.18 18.49
N VAL A 97 -5.77 -4.81 17.21
CA VAL A 97 -5.75 -3.40 16.78
C VAL A 97 -7.04 -2.72 17.23
N GLU A 98 -6.91 -1.58 17.89
CA GLU A 98 -8.03 -0.78 18.36
C GLU A 98 -8.85 -0.24 17.17
N GLN A 99 -10.16 -0.37 17.26
CA GLN A 99 -11.09 0.23 16.32
C GLN A 99 -11.37 1.67 16.75
N ASN A 100 -11.34 2.58 15.79
CA ASN A 100 -12.01 3.87 15.90
C ASN A 100 -12.95 4.04 14.70
N PHE A 101 -13.86 4.99 14.84
CA PHE A 101 -14.87 5.33 13.85
C PHE A 101 -14.79 6.80 13.45
N ARG A 102 -13.63 7.44 13.62
CA ARG A 102 -13.44 8.87 13.35
C ARG A 102 -12.74 9.05 12.01
N GLY A 103 -13.26 9.95 11.19
CA GLY A 103 -12.71 10.32 9.88
C GLY A 103 -13.53 9.84 8.69
N GLU A 104 -13.09 10.26 7.50
CA GLU A 104 -13.60 9.85 6.20
C GLU A 104 -13.16 8.42 5.92
N GLY A 105 -14.14 7.52 5.90
CA GLY A 105 -13.91 6.16 5.47
C GLY A 105 -13.78 6.09 3.95
N GLU A 106 -14.65 6.69 3.17
CA GLU A 106 -14.99 6.20 1.83
C GLU A 106 -13.86 6.18 0.80
N ILE A 107 -12.84 7.01 0.97
CA ILE A 107 -11.69 7.12 0.07
C ILE A 107 -10.88 5.82 0.08
N LYS A 108 -10.58 5.31 -1.11
CA LYS A 108 -9.72 4.14 -1.32
C LYS A 108 -8.26 4.53 -1.22
N GLY A 109 -7.49 3.67 -0.56
CA GLY A 109 -6.05 3.80 -0.43
C GLY A 109 -5.27 3.16 -1.57
N GLY A 110 -3.95 3.12 -1.39
CA GLY A 110 -3.04 2.51 -2.34
C GLY A 110 -1.60 2.62 -1.87
N LEU A 111 -0.71 2.08 -2.68
CA LEU A 111 0.72 2.07 -2.43
C LEU A 111 1.46 2.36 -3.73
N TYR A 112 2.47 3.22 -3.66
CA TYR A 112 3.44 3.41 -4.73
C TYR A 112 4.82 2.94 -4.28
N ILE A 113 5.54 2.31 -5.21
CA ILE A 113 6.99 2.16 -5.12
C ILE A 113 7.58 3.08 -6.18
N VAL A 114 8.36 4.07 -5.72
CA VAL A 114 9.01 5.05 -6.60
C VAL A 114 10.48 4.65 -6.74
N GLY A 115 10.93 4.50 -7.98
CA GLY A 115 12.32 4.16 -8.25
C GLY A 115 13.28 5.33 -8.02
N ARG A 116 14.58 5.05 -8.09
CA ARG A 116 15.63 6.04 -7.78
C ARG A 116 15.73 7.12 -8.87
N GLY A 117 15.94 8.36 -8.43
CA GLY A 117 16.18 9.49 -9.34
C GLY A 117 14.95 9.79 -10.21
N LYS A 118 15.11 9.73 -11.53
CA LYS A 118 14.06 10.07 -12.51
C LYS A 118 13.39 8.83 -13.14
N SER A 119 13.54 7.65 -12.54
CA SER A 119 12.95 6.41 -13.08
C SER A 119 11.43 6.34 -12.94
N GLY A 120 10.83 7.21 -12.12
CA GLY A 120 9.38 7.28 -11.93
C GLY A 120 8.82 6.15 -11.05
N ILE A 121 7.55 5.81 -11.27
CA ILE A 121 6.81 4.81 -10.49
C ILE A 121 7.17 3.41 -11.00
N ALA A 122 7.70 2.57 -10.13
CA ALA A 122 8.05 1.18 -10.42
C ALA A 122 6.88 0.22 -10.16
N TYR A 123 6.02 0.55 -9.20
CA TYR A 123 4.83 -0.24 -8.87
C TYR A 123 3.75 0.64 -8.28
N GLN A 124 2.50 0.29 -8.60
CA GLN A 124 1.31 0.91 -8.07
C GLN A 124 0.32 -0.18 -7.67
N PHE A 125 -0.13 -0.12 -6.42
CA PHE A 125 -1.29 -0.83 -5.93
C PHE A 125 -2.41 0.18 -5.66
N ILE A 126 -3.61 -0.13 -6.13
CA ILE A 126 -4.83 0.65 -5.85
C ILE A 126 -5.79 -0.28 -5.14
N GLU A 127 -6.31 0.14 -3.98
CA GLU A 127 -7.37 -0.57 -3.27
C GLU A 127 -8.63 -0.57 -4.15
N ARG A 128 -8.90 -1.69 -4.83
CA ARG A 128 -10.06 -1.80 -5.73
C ARG A 128 -11.34 -2.00 -4.96
N ASN A 129 -11.30 -2.86 -3.96
CA ASN A 129 -12.39 -3.08 -3.02
C ASN A 129 -11.92 -2.69 -1.63
N PHE A 130 -12.87 -2.22 -0.83
CA PHE A 130 -12.63 -1.93 0.57
C PHE A 130 -11.96 -3.12 1.30
N GLY A 131 -10.83 -2.88 1.95
CA GLY A 131 -10.06 -3.88 2.69
C GLY A 131 -9.09 -4.70 1.84
N ASP A 132 -8.92 -4.38 0.56
CA ASP A 132 -7.80 -4.92 -0.22
C ASP A 132 -6.48 -4.32 0.30
N TRP A 133 -5.49 -5.19 0.51
CA TRP A 133 -4.14 -4.80 0.92
C TRP A 133 -3.17 -5.04 -0.22
N ALA A 134 -2.10 -4.23 -0.27
CA ALA A 134 -1.02 -4.45 -1.20
C ALA A 134 -0.41 -5.85 -0.95
N PRO A 135 -0.30 -6.71 -1.97
CA PRO A 135 0.31 -8.02 -1.79
C PRO A 135 1.78 -7.87 -1.36
N HIS A 136 2.07 -8.16 -0.09
CA HIS A 136 3.42 -7.91 0.46
C HIS A 136 4.52 -8.62 -0.34
N ALA A 137 4.25 -9.82 -0.85
CA ALA A 137 5.21 -10.57 -1.68
C ALA A 137 5.58 -9.80 -2.96
N GLU A 138 4.59 -9.20 -3.65
CA GLU A 138 4.84 -8.36 -4.83
C GLU A 138 5.62 -7.10 -4.45
N VAL A 139 5.26 -6.46 -3.34
CA VAL A 139 5.97 -5.27 -2.84
C VAL A 139 7.45 -5.59 -2.58
N PHE A 140 7.75 -6.71 -1.93
CA PHE A 140 9.14 -7.13 -1.67
C PHE A 140 9.89 -7.45 -2.95
N GLU A 141 9.26 -8.19 -3.87
CA GLU A 141 9.88 -8.57 -5.14
C GLU A 141 10.26 -7.33 -5.97
N ILE A 142 9.36 -6.36 -6.10
CA ILE A 142 9.66 -5.11 -6.82
C ILE A 142 10.79 -4.33 -6.13
N CYS A 143 10.76 -4.22 -4.80
CA CYS A 143 11.84 -3.57 -4.06
C CYS A 143 13.20 -4.26 -4.28
N HIS A 144 13.23 -5.59 -4.34
CA HIS A 144 14.43 -6.36 -4.61
C HIS A 144 14.94 -6.15 -6.05
N GLN A 145 14.05 -6.16 -7.04
CA GLN A 145 14.39 -5.88 -8.45
C GLN A 145 14.97 -4.47 -8.64
N LEU A 146 14.46 -3.47 -7.90
CA LEU A 146 15.00 -2.10 -7.94
C LEU A 146 16.40 -1.98 -7.34
N GLN A 147 16.79 -2.86 -6.42
CA GLN A 147 18.15 -2.88 -5.88
C GLN A 147 19.15 -3.42 -6.92
N ASN A 148 18.74 -4.36 -7.77
CA ASN A 148 19.58 -5.01 -8.77
C ASN A 148 19.01 -4.89 -10.20
N PRO A 149 19.02 -3.69 -10.83
CA PRO A 149 18.41 -3.46 -12.15
C PRO A 149 19.03 -4.26 -13.31
N GLN A 150 20.18 -4.89 -13.09
CA GLN A 150 20.94 -5.60 -14.14
C GLN A 150 20.48 -7.04 -14.38
N GLY A 151 19.52 -7.56 -13.60
CA GLY A 151 19.02 -8.95 -13.72
C GLY A 151 17.80 -9.16 -14.63
N SER A 152 17.22 -8.10 -15.20
CA SER A 152 15.95 -8.16 -15.94
C SER A 152 16.09 -8.12 -17.46
N GLN A 153 17.29 -8.31 -18.01
CA GLN A 153 17.45 -8.73 -19.40
C GLN A 153 17.50 -10.27 -19.44
N LEU A 154 16.32 -10.90 -19.37
CA LEU A 154 16.18 -12.23 -19.95
C LEU A 154 16.39 -12.07 -21.45
N GLU A 155 17.60 -12.36 -21.91
CA GLU A 155 17.90 -12.60 -23.32
C GLU A 155 16.91 -13.67 -23.82
N LEU A 156 16.02 -13.25 -24.72
CA LEU A 156 15.30 -14.20 -25.56
C LEU A 156 16.37 -14.99 -26.33
N PRO A 157 16.36 -16.33 -26.28
CA PRO A 157 17.31 -17.13 -27.05
C PRO A 157 17.18 -16.75 -28.53
N GLN A 158 18.25 -16.22 -29.11
CA GLN A 158 18.37 -16.14 -30.57
C GLN A 158 18.63 -17.55 -31.11
N SER A 159 17.56 -18.30 -31.28
CA SER A 159 17.46 -19.39 -32.24
C SER A 159 16.19 -19.12 -33.04
N ILE A 160 16.24 -18.76 -34.32
CA ILE A 160 16.87 -19.48 -35.43
C ILE A 160 17.29 -18.43 -36.48
N GLN A 161 18.57 -18.36 -36.80
CA GLN A 161 19.01 -17.92 -38.12
C GLN A 161 19.02 -19.14 -39.06
N GLN A 162 18.52 -18.91 -40.27
CA GLN A 162 18.90 -19.59 -41.52
C GLN A 162 18.64 -21.09 -41.64
N GLN A 163 17.67 -21.42 -42.48
CA GLN A 163 17.78 -22.50 -43.44
C GLN A 163 17.14 -22.03 -44.76
N ASP A 164 18.02 -21.83 -45.74
CA ASP A 164 17.91 -21.91 -47.21
C ASP A 164 16.63 -21.45 -47.94
#